data_AF-K6D785-F1
#
_entry.id   AF-K6D785-F1
#
_cell.length_a   1.000
_cell.length_b   1.000
_cell.length_c   1.000
_cell.angle_alpha   90.00
_cell.angle_beta   90.00
_cell.angle_gamma   90.00
#
_symmetry.space_group_name_H-M   'P 1'
#
loop_
_entity.id
_entity.type
_entity.pdbx_description
1 polymer ?
#
loop_
_entity_poly.entity_id
_entity_poly.type
_entity_poly.pdbx_seq_one_letter_code
_entity_poly.pdbx_strand_id
1 'polypeptide(L)' 'MKKSTQVRSEATVAPGIDDEQGLELKATSEDIKKGSTTKVTILSLDENDPS' A
#
# COMPACT_ATOMS: atom_id res chain seq x y z
N MET A 1 3.49 36.14 17.94
CA MET A 1 2.78 34.84 17.74
C MET A 1 3.69 33.72 18.22
N LYS A 2 3.18 32.79 19.04
CA LYS A 2 3.97 31.76 19.74
C LYS A 2 4.41 30.68 18.75
N LYS A 3 5.71 30.37 18.67
CA LYS A 3 6.23 29.20 17.94
C LYS A 3 5.79 27.93 18.68
N SER A 4 4.99 27.09 18.04
CA SER A 4 4.63 25.78 18.56
C SER A 4 5.86 24.87 18.52
N THR A 5 6.38 24.53 19.69
CA THR A 5 7.38 23.47 19.86
C THR A 5 6.76 22.17 19.39
N GLN A 6 7.17 21.66 18.22
CA GLN A 6 6.79 20.32 17.78
C GLN A 6 7.38 19.32 18.78
N VAL A 7 6.50 18.69 19.56
CA VAL A 7 6.84 17.52 20.37
C VAL A 7 7.35 16.47 19.38
N ARG A 8 8.64 16.14 19.44
CA ARG A 8 9.19 15.00 18.71
C ARG A 8 8.57 13.76 19.33
N SER A 9 7.45 13.31 18.77
CA SER A 9 6.92 11.97 19.02
C SER A 9 8.04 10.98 18.76
N GLU A 10 8.36 10.15 19.75
CA GLU A 10 9.36 9.10 19.64
C GLU A 10 9.12 8.29 18.35
N ALA A 11 10.19 7.88 17.67
CA ALA A 11 10.07 7.09 16.44
C ALA A 11 9.25 5.84 16.74
N THR A 12 8.01 5.81 16.26
CA THR A 12 7.04 4.74 16.52
C THR A 12 6.88 3.94 15.23
N VAL A 13 6.79 2.62 15.34
CA VAL A 13 6.53 1.75 14.18
C VAL A 13 5.11 2.05 13.67
N ALA A 14 4.98 2.32 12.37
CA ALA A 14 3.67 2.49 11.76
C ALA A 14 2.88 1.18 11.87
N PRO A 15 1.58 1.21 12.20
CA PRO A 15 0.76 0.01 12.14
C PRO A 15 0.80 -0.55 10.71
N GLY A 16 0.87 -1.87 10.59
CA GLY A 16 0.76 -2.53 9.29
C GLY A 16 -0.58 -2.22 8.63
N ILE A 17 -0.62 -2.29 7.30
CA ILE A 17 -1.86 -2.26 6.53
C ILE A 17 -2.22 -3.70 6.17
N ASP A 18 -3.52 -4.02 6.22
CA ASP A 18 -4.02 -5.29 5.69
C ASP A 18 -3.85 -5.29 4.16
N ASP A 19 -3.42 -6.41 3.59
CA ASP A 19 -3.16 -6.53 2.15
C ASP A 19 -4.42 -6.22 1.32
N GLU A 20 -5.60 -6.64 1.80
CA GLU A 20 -6.90 -6.38 1.16
C GLU A 20 -7.24 -4.88 1.11
N GLN A 21 -6.66 -4.09 2.00
CA GLN A 21 -6.91 -2.64 2.10
C GLN A 21 -5.96 -1.80 1.25
N GLY A 22 -4.93 -2.39 0.64
CA GLY A 22 -3.88 -1.62 -0.04
C GLY A 22 -3.36 -2.18 -1.36
N LEU A 23 -3.21 -3.50 -1.49
CA LEU A 23 -2.45 -4.11 -2.59
C LEU A 23 -3.36 -4.66 -3.71
N GLU A 24 -4.64 -4.88 -3.43
CA GLU A 24 -5.61 -5.46 -4.38
C GLU A 24 -6.67 -4.49 -4.89
N LEU A 25 -6.53 -3.20 -4.55
CA LEU A 25 -7.48 -2.19 -4.98
C LEU A 25 -7.29 -1.86 -6.46
N LYS A 26 -8.40 -1.87 -7.21
CA LYS A 26 -8.39 -1.40 -8.59
C LYS A 26 -8.14 0.11 -8.61
N ALA A 27 -7.15 0.53 -9.39
CA ALA A 27 -6.88 1.94 -9.62
C ALA A 27 -8.11 2.62 -10.25
N THR A 28 -8.48 3.80 -9.74
CA THR A 28 -9.55 4.59 -10.35
C THR A 28 -9.05 5.28 -11.62
N SER A 29 -9.97 5.77 -12.45
CA SER A 29 -9.63 6.56 -13.63
C SER A 29 -8.80 7.81 -13.31
N GLU A 30 -8.98 8.40 -12.12
CA GLU A 30 -8.19 9.55 -11.69
C GLU A 30 -6.77 9.16 -11.30
N ASP A 31 -6.60 8.02 -10.61
CA ASP A 31 -5.28 7.53 -10.22
C ASP A 31 -4.43 7.22 -11.45
N ILE A 32 -5.05 6.61 -12.47
CA ILE A 32 -4.42 6.35 -13.76
C ILE A 32 -3.99 7.65 -14.43
N LYS A 33 -4.85 8.68 -14.46
CA LYS A 33 -4.51 9.98 -15.05
C LYS A 33 -3.38 10.69 -14.31
N LYS A 34 -3.33 10.56 -12.98
CA LYS A 34 -2.29 11.15 -12.12
C LYS A 34 -0.98 10.33 -12.11
N GLY A 35 -0.96 9.16 -12.74
CA GLY A 35 0.19 8.24 -12.72
C GLY A 35 0.44 7.61 -11.36
N SER A 36 -0.54 7.63 -10.45
CA SER A 36 -0.46 7.06 -9.09
C SER A 36 -0.85 5.57 -9.09
N THR A 37 -0.37 4.82 -10.08
CA THR A 37 -0.67 3.39 -10.24
C THR A 37 0.56 2.66 -10.74
N THR A 38 0.67 1.39 -10.38
CA THR A 38 1.72 0.49 -10.89
C THR A 38 1.05 -0.75 -11.44
N LYS A 39 1.48 -1.18 -12.64
CA LYS A 39 1.01 -2.42 -13.24
C LYS A 39 1.82 -3.58 -12.68
N VAL A 40 1.16 -4.49 -11.97
CA VAL A 40 1.76 -5.69 -11.41
C VAL A 40 1.18 -6.94 -12.06
N THR A 41 1.97 -8.01 -12.10
CA THR A 41 1.53 -9.35 -12.52
C THR A 41 1.62 -10.26 -11.32
N ILE A 42 0.48 -10.84 -10.91
CA ILE A 42 0.43 -11.79 -9.80
C ILE A 42 0.68 -13.19 -10.36
N LEU A 43 1.67 -13.89 -9.81
CA LEU A 43 1.96 -15.28 -10.15
C LEU A 43 1.56 -16.15 -8.95
N SER A 44 0.72 -17.15 -9.21
CA SER A 44 0.34 -18.16 -8.22
C SER A 44 0.74 -19.54 -8.76
N LEU A 45 1.34 -20.37 -7.91
CA LEU A 45 1.64 -21.76 -8.23
C LEU A 45 0.39 -22.61 -7.92
N ASP A 46 -0.11 -23.33 -8.92
CA ASP A 46 -1.15 -24.36 -8.73
C ASP A 46 -0.43 -25.70 -8.51
N GLU A 47 -0.37 -26.16 -7.26
CA GLU A 47 0.36 -27.39 -6.87
C GLU A 47 -0.38 -28.69 -7.25
N ASN A 48 -1.45 -28.63 -8.04
CA ASN A 48 -2.25 -29.79 -8.43
C ASN A 48 -1.64 -30.59 -9.61
N ASP A 49 -0.37 -31.01 -9.49
CA ASP A 49 0.26 -32.00 -10.37
C ASP A 49 0.27 -33.38 -9.69
N PRO A 50 -0.70 -34.27 -9.97
CA PRO A 50 -0.65 -35.64 -9.47
C PRO A 50 0.45 -36.41 -10.21
N SER A 51 1.44 -36.90 -9.45
CA SER A 51 2.46 -37.86 -9.90
C SER A 51 1.87 -39.12 -10.54
#